data_AF-A0A7S3NSA7-F1
#
_entry.id   AF-A0A7S3NSA7-F1
#
_cell.length_a   1.000
_cell.length_b   1.000
_cell.length_c   1.000
_cell.angle_alpha   90.00
_cell.angle_beta   90.00
_cell.angle_gamma   90.00
#
_symmetry.space_group_name_H-M   'P 1'
#
loop_
_entity.id
_entity.type
_entity.pdbx_description
1 polymer ?
#
loop_
_entity_poly.entity_id
_entity_poly.type
_entity_poly.pdbx_seq_one_letter_code
_entity_poly.pdbx_strand_id
1 'polypeptide(L)'
;MAFGRHLKALLWKNALLWRRKLCGSLCEIIFPIIMVLSLAGIRKAVSNEDFAAGNRLANGVSYIDIRKEQTFFADLAGSIDFEIGALNYPMRPANGKWYTIVGEDPDRVQSMKNELELVLDLSRQNIKFFEVEYQGEFKTQDDLFNFVRGRDYQKDEKQDAFLFAIGLPPDTNADPFNYTIYMSENYPKNIADTKQDIKSLVPGVDNFEAYSVYGYMSLQSFIANYILHDELGDNGSSIDVFMSMGSIDDFTQDKFLEVSGGLLALFILLIFIAPLFRLVSFLTEEKASRAREGMKIMGLNDSPYWLSWFIYYFCVNLVISIFTGICFGLILYPKSNIFLIWLYIFLYGLSLFSFAVLVSSFLQRPLIACIVVTLFHFLTYFLSTPIAQPDVGLGVRMIFSMIPNVAMVLSSVAIGQMEATGQGLSGSNLFEEIFTYYIGVAFISFILNFVAQLL
;
A
#
# COMPACT_ATOMS: atom_id res chain seq x y z
N MET A 1 -23.18 47.64 -18.94
CA MET A 1 -24.33 47.72 -18.00
C MET A 1 -25.31 46.53 -18.07
N ALA A 2 -25.52 45.86 -19.21
CA ALA A 2 -26.45 44.71 -19.29
C ALA A 2 -25.96 43.43 -18.56
N PHE A 3 -24.68 43.08 -18.70
CA PHE A 3 -24.10 41.87 -18.07
C PHE A 3 -24.32 41.77 -16.56
N GLY A 4 -24.00 42.84 -15.80
CA GLY A 4 -24.16 42.85 -14.34
C GLY A 4 -25.63 42.75 -13.90
N ARG A 5 -26.56 43.35 -14.66
CA ARG A 5 -28.01 43.21 -14.39
C ARG A 5 -28.50 41.79 -14.63
N HIS A 6 -28.07 41.17 -15.74
CA HIS A 6 -28.38 39.78 -16.07
C HIS A 6 -27.84 38.83 -15.00
N LEU A 7 -26.58 39.00 -14.60
CA LEU A 7 -25.95 38.18 -13.57
C LEU A 7 -26.65 38.32 -12.22
N LYS A 8 -26.97 39.55 -11.78
CA LYS A 8 -27.68 39.78 -10.52
C LYS A 8 -29.05 39.10 -10.50
N ALA A 9 -29.81 39.18 -11.60
CA ALA A 9 -31.11 38.52 -11.70
C ALA A 9 -30.99 36.99 -11.64
N LEU A 10 -29.99 36.41 -12.30
CA LEU A 10 -29.74 34.97 -12.26
C LEU A 10 -29.23 34.47 -10.90
N LEU A 11 -28.37 35.24 -10.22
CA LEU A 11 -27.95 34.93 -8.86
C LEU A 11 -29.13 34.95 -7.90
N TRP A 12 -30.04 35.92 -8.06
CA TRP A 12 -31.29 35.96 -7.30
C TRP A 12 -32.18 34.75 -7.60
N LYS A 13 -32.30 34.36 -8.88
CA LYS A 13 -33.01 33.13 -9.29
C LYS A 13 -32.41 31.90 -8.59
N ASN A 14 -31.08 31.73 -8.62
CA ASN A 14 -30.40 30.59 -8.02
C ASN A 14 -30.56 30.57 -6.49
N ALA A 15 -30.44 31.73 -5.84
CA ALA A 15 -30.71 31.86 -4.40
C ALA A 15 -32.17 31.52 -4.04
N LEU A 16 -33.12 31.91 -4.88
CA LEU A 16 -34.54 31.62 -4.69
C LEU A 16 -34.85 30.13 -4.92
N LEU A 17 -34.21 29.48 -5.90
CA LEU A 17 -34.29 28.02 -6.10
C LEU A 17 -33.76 27.28 -4.88
N TRP A 18 -32.61 27.70 -4.35
CA TRP A 18 -32.03 27.15 -3.14
C TRP A 18 -32.95 27.32 -1.92
N ARG A 19 -33.61 28.48 -1.78
CA ARG A 19 -34.58 28.73 -0.70
C ARG A 19 -35.92 28.01 -0.85
N ARG A 20 -36.36 27.70 -2.07
CA ARG A 20 -37.65 27.00 -2.28
C ARG A 20 -37.55 25.50 -2.07
N LYS A 21 -36.40 24.89 -2.37
CA LYS A 21 -36.13 23.46 -2.17
C LYS A 21 -35.34 23.21 -0.87
N LEU A 22 -35.83 23.73 0.27
CA LEU A 22 -35.13 23.72 1.56
C LEU A 22 -34.64 22.34 1.99
N CYS A 23 -35.46 21.29 1.88
CA CYS A 23 -35.08 19.94 2.28
C CYS A 23 -33.81 19.49 1.54
N GLY A 24 -33.77 19.63 0.22
CA GLY A 24 -32.56 19.28 -0.54
C GLY A 24 -31.37 20.19 -0.23
N SER A 25 -31.60 21.44 0.19
CA SER A 25 -30.55 22.45 0.44
C SER A 25 -29.88 22.23 1.77
N LEU A 26 -30.68 21.82 2.74
CA LEU A 26 -30.18 21.34 4.00
C LEU A 26 -29.43 20.02 3.79
N CYS A 27 -29.94 19.06 3.00
CA CYS A 27 -29.22 17.83 2.71
C CYS A 27 -27.86 18.06 2.02
N GLU A 28 -27.74 19.05 1.14
CA GLU A 28 -26.49 19.41 0.45
C GLU A 28 -25.35 19.79 1.41
N ILE A 29 -25.67 20.32 2.59
CA ILE A 29 -24.69 20.73 3.60
C ILE A 29 -24.63 19.74 4.78
N ILE A 30 -25.78 19.29 5.27
CA ILE A 30 -25.90 18.37 6.41
C ILE A 30 -25.29 17.00 6.06
N PHE A 31 -25.46 16.50 4.84
CA PHE A 31 -24.92 15.20 4.46
C PHE A 31 -23.38 15.15 4.54
N PRO A 32 -22.62 16.10 3.92
CA PRO A 32 -21.19 16.26 4.16
C PRO A 32 -20.81 16.28 5.64
N ILE A 33 -21.54 17.05 6.45
CA ILE A 33 -21.26 17.18 7.88
C ILE A 33 -21.41 15.84 8.59
N ILE A 34 -22.48 15.10 8.34
CA ILE A 34 -22.70 13.77 8.92
C ILE A 34 -21.59 12.80 8.51
N MET A 35 -21.18 12.80 7.24
CA MET A 35 -20.09 11.95 6.76
C MET A 35 -18.77 12.25 7.50
N VAL A 36 -18.41 13.52 7.65
CA VAL A 36 -17.20 13.94 8.39
C VAL A 36 -17.29 13.57 9.88
N LEU A 37 -18.43 13.80 10.52
CA LEU A 37 -18.63 13.45 11.93
C LEU A 37 -18.58 11.94 12.16
N SER A 38 -19.08 11.14 11.22
CA SER A 38 -18.99 9.68 11.30
C SER A 38 -17.52 9.22 11.24
N LEU A 39 -16.71 9.82 10.36
CA LEU A 39 -15.27 9.57 10.30
C LEU A 39 -14.56 9.95 11.60
N ALA A 40 -14.88 11.11 12.18
CA ALA A 40 -14.33 11.53 13.45
C ALA A 40 -14.70 10.56 14.59
N GLY A 41 -15.91 10.01 14.55
CA GLY A 41 -16.36 8.95 15.47
C GLY A 41 -15.51 7.68 15.33
N ILE A 42 -15.29 7.21 14.10
CA ILE A 42 -14.43 6.03 13.83
C ILE A 42 -13.00 6.31 14.28
N ARG A 43 -12.44 7.49 13.99
CA ARG A 43 -11.10 7.91 14.42
C ARG A 43 -10.92 7.82 15.92
N LYS A 44 -11.92 8.25 16.70
CA LYS A 44 -11.87 8.18 18.16
C LYS A 44 -12.02 6.76 18.71
N ALA A 45 -12.64 5.85 17.96
CA ALA A 45 -12.83 4.46 18.37
C ALA A 45 -11.57 3.61 18.17
N VAL A 46 -10.65 4.02 17.32
CA VAL A 46 -9.38 3.33 17.07
C VAL A 46 -8.30 3.88 17.98
N SER A 47 -7.68 3.01 18.79
CA SER A 47 -6.57 3.38 19.68
C SER A 47 -5.25 3.42 18.93
N ASN A 48 -4.42 4.42 19.25
CA ASN A 48 -3.01 4.43 18.86
C ASN A 48 -2.20 3.58 19.84
N GLU A 49 -1.15 2.95 19.34
CA GLU A 49 -0.17 2.23 20.17
C GLU A 49 1.17 2.97 20.08
N ASP A 50 1.69 3.37 21.23
CA ASP A 50 2.99 4.02 21.34
C ASP A 50 4.06 2.94 21.58
N PHE A 51 5.07 2.93 20.72
CA PHE A 51 6.21 2.05 20.84
C PHE A 51 7.41 2.86 21.31
N ALA A 52 7.92 2.52 22.51
CA ALA A 52 9.13 3.11 23.05
C ALA A 52 10.36 2.62 22.28
N ALA A 53 11.34 3.51 22.14
CA ALA A 53 12.66 3.21 21.62
C ALA A 53 13.27 2.06 22.43
N GLY A 54 13.73 1.04 21.71
CA GLY A 54 14.27 -0.13 22.36
C GLY A 54 14.99 -1.03 21.36
N ASN A 55 16.16 -1.50 21.77
CA ASN A 55 16.80 -2.62 21.12
C ASN A 55 16.08 -3.88 21.60
N ARG A 56 15.31 -4.53 20.73
CA ARG A 56 14.84 -5.89 21.01
C ARG A 56 15.95 -6.83 20.58
N LEU A 57 16.72 -7.30 21.55
CA LEU A 57 17.67 -8.39 21.35
C LEU A 57 16.87 -9.69 21.35
N ALA A 58 16.91 -10.42 20.23
CA ALA A 58 16.58 -11.84 20.24
C ALA A 58 17.90 -12.59 20.49
N ASN A 59 17.96 -13.36 21.58
CA ASN A 59 19.16 -14.13 21.90
C ASN A 59 19.48 -15.12 20.75
N GLY A 60 20.77 -15.22 20.44
CA GLY A 60 21.31 -15.86 19.25
C GLY A 60 21.07 -17.37 19.17
N VAL A 61 21.19 -17.89 17.94
CA VAL A 61 21.23 -19.33 17.68
C VAL A 61 22.64 -19.79 18.01
N SER A 62 22.79 -20.61 19.04
CA SER A 62 24.06 -21.24 19.42
C SER A 62 24.32 -22.45 18.53
N TYR A 63 25.56 -22.61 18.07
CA TYR A 63 25.98 -23.84 17.41
C TYR A 63 26.01 -25.00 18.40
N ILE A 64 25.41 -26.14 18.02
CA ILE A 64 25.40 -27.36 18.84
C ILE A 64 26.39 -28.34 18.20
N ASP A 65 27.48 -28.65 18.91
CA ASP A 65 28.45 -29.68 18.48
C ASP A 65 27.82 -31.07 18.65
N ILE A 66 27.30 -31.57 17.52
CA ILE A 66 26.55 -32.80 17.40
C ILE A 66 27.40 -34.04 17.74
N ARG A 67 28.73 -33.92 17.63
CA ARG A 67 29.66 -35.00 17.94
C ARG A 67 29.89 -35.17 19.45
N LYS A 68 29.55 -34.15 20.26
CA LYS A 68 29.73 -34.16 21.72
C LYS A 68 28.43 -34.28 22.51
N GLU A 69 27.30 -33.76 22.01
CA GLU A 69 26.05 -33.69 22.78
C GLU A 69 24.89 -34.42 22.12
N GLN A 70 24.84 -35.75 22.28
CA GLN A 70 23.63 -36.53 21.97
C GLN A 70 22.45 -36.22 22.92
N THR A 71 22.70 -35.53 24.04
CA THR A 71 21.72 -35.24 25.11
C THR A 71 21.05 -33.86 24.99
N PHE A 72 21.60 -32.92 24.20
CA PHE A 72 21.07 -31.56 24.08
C PHE A 72 19.60 -31.53 23.60
N PHE A 73 19.26 -32.37 22.63
CA PHE A 73 17.90 -32.48 22.12
C PHE A 73 16.93 -33.20 23.07
N ALA A 74 17.43 -34.01 24.00
CA ALA A 74 16.63 -34.70 25.01
C ALA A 74 16.24 -33.79 26.19
N ASP A 75 17.11 -32.85 26.57
CA ASP A 75 16.84 -31.85 27.62
C ASP A 75 15.88 -30.74 27.14
N LEU A 76 15.85 -30.44 25.83
CA LEU A 76 14.86 -29.53 25.24
C LEU A 76 13.40 -30.02 25.40
N ALA A 77 13.17 -31.33 25.54
CA ALA A 77 11.83 -31.90 25.71
C ALA A 77 11.31 -31.78 27.15
N GLY A 78 12.18 -31.50 28.13
CA GLY A 78 11.86 -31.56 29.56
C GLY A 78 11.79 -30.20 30.29
N SER A 79 12.40 -29.14 29.76
CA SER A 79 12.53 -27.87 30.50
C SER A 79 12.47 -26.64 29.59
N ILE A 80 11.28 -26.22 29.13
CA ILE A 80 11.14 -24.92 28.47
C ILE A 80 9.78 -24.28 28.80
N ASP A 81 9.71 -23.60 29.96
CA ASP A 81 8.82 -22.44 30.21
C ASP A 81 9.58 -21.14 29.89
N PHE A 82 10.33 -21.14 28.77
CA PHE A 82 11.11 -20.01 28.31
C PHE A 82 10.59 -19.64 26.92
N GLU A 83 10.24 -18.36 26.71
CA GLU A 83 9.83 -17.79 25.41
C GLU A 83 10.99 -17.82 24.40
N ILE A 84 11.44 -19.02 24.02
CA ILE A 84 12.40 -19.28 22.96
C ILE A 84 11.62 -19.26 21.64
N GLY A 85 11.48 -18.06 21.07
CA GLY A 85 10.83 -17.84 19.78
C GLY A 85 11.59 -18.36 18.55
N ALA A 86 12.76 -19.00 18.71
CA ALA A 86 13.67 -19.30 17.59
C ALA A 86 13.69 -20.77 17.10
N LEU A 87 13.09 -21.72 17.84
CA LEU A 87 12.98 -23.12 17.38
C LEU A 87 11.52 -23.61 17.29
N ASN A 88 10.56 -22.81 17.74
CA ASN A 88 9.14 -23.16 17.71
C ASN A 88 8.39 -22.70 16.46
N TYR A 89 9.05 -21.96 15.57
CA TYR A 89 8.48 -21.75 14.26
C TYR A 89 9.16 -22.70 13.27
N PRO A 90 8.46 -23.75 12.82
CA PRO A 90 8.97 -24.60 11.77
C PRO A 90 9.31 -23.72 10.57
N MET A 91 10.36 -24.08 9.81
CA MET A 91 10.31 -23.82 8.37
C MET A 91 8.96 -24.37 7.91
N ARG A 92 7.95 -23.51 7.73
CA ARG A 92 6.68 -23.87 7.11
C ARG A 92 6.77 -23.43 5.66
N PRO A 93 7.52 -24.14 4.79
CA PRO A 93 7.28 -24.00 3.38
C PRO A 93 5.94 -24.69 3.15
N ALA A 94 4.97 -23.98 2.59
CA ALA A 94 3.73 -24.64 2.20
C ALA A 94 3.99 -25.81 1.22
N ASN A 95 5.16 -25.91 0.54
CA ASN A 95 5.38 -26.86 -0.56
C ASN A 95 6.86 -27.28 -0.87
N GLY A 96 7.84 -27.14 0.04
CA GLY A 96 9.26 -27.48 -0.26
C GLY A 96 9.71 -28.79 0.39
N LYS A 97 10.31 -29.71 -0.38
CA LYS A 97 10.77 -31.04 0.09
C LYS A 97 12.23 -31.35 -0.20
N TRP A 98 12.91 -30.59 -1.06
CA TRP A 98 14.25 -30.95 -1.51
C TRP A 98 15.33 -29.99 -1.03
N TYR A 99 16.53 -30.51 -0.75
CA TYR A 99 17.73 -29.68 -0.60
C TYR A 99 18.87 -30.20 -1.47
N THR A 100 19.81 -29.33 -1.82
CA THR A 100 20.99 -29.71 -2.60
C THR A 100 22.21 -28.89 -2.19
N ILE A 101 23.38 -29.39 -2.57
CA ILE A 101 24.66 -28.72 -2.40
C ILE A 101 25.26 -28.53 -3.80
N VAL A 102 25.67 -27.30 -4.09
CA VAL A 102 26.28 -26.88 -5.35
C VAL A 102 27.76 -26.64 -5.11
N GLY A 103 28.63 -27.30 -5.86
CA GLY A 103 30.07 -27.12 -5.73
C GLY A 103 30.86 -27.93 -6.75
N GLU A 104 32.05 -27.45 -7.09
CA GLU A 104 32.93 -28.14 -8.05
C GLU A 104 33.79 -29.23 -7.39
N ASP A 105 34.10 -29.10 -6.10
CA ASP A 105 34.86 -30.08 -5.31
C ASP A 105 33.97 -31.18 -4.72
N PRO A 106 34.02 -32.42 -5.24
CA PRO A 106 33.15 -33.51 -4.81
C PRO A 106 33.41 -33.94 -3.36
N ASP A 107 34.64 -33.86 -2.88
CA ASP A 107 35.01 -34.34 -1.53
C ASP A 107 34.43 -33.40 -0.47
N ARG A 108 34.54 -32.08 -0.70
CA ARG A 108 33.96 -31.05 0.17
C ARG A 108 32.44 -31.08 0.17
N VAL A 109 31.82 -31.26 -1.01
CA VAL A 109 30.36 -31.41 -1.16
C VAL A 109 29.87 -32.64 -0.39
N GLN A 110 30.54 -33.78 -0.52
CA GLN A 110 30.15 -35.02 0.15
C GLN A 110 30.36 -34.96 1.66
N SER A 111 31.44 -34.30 2.13
CA SER A 111 31.69 -34.11 3.56
C SER A 111 30.61 -33.23 4.21
N MET A 112 30.29 -32.08 3.60
CA MET A 112 29.22 -31.20 4.10
C MET A 112 27.86 -31.88 4.06
N LYS A 113 27.58 -32.68 3.03
CA LYS A 113 26.36 -33.49 2.95
C LYS A 113 26.24 -34.45 4.13
N ASN A 114 27.31 -35.18 4.46
CA ASN A 114 27.30 -36.15 5.56
C ASN A 114 27.04 -35.47 6.90
N GLU A 115 27.65 -34.31 7.13
CA GLU A 115 27.46 -33.56 8.37
C GLU A 115 26.05 -32.96 8.45
N LEU A 116 25.52 -32.45 7.33
CA LEU A 116 24.17 -31.92 7.26
C LEU A 116 23.10 -33.00 7.45
N GLU A 117 23.26 -34.19 6.85
CA GLU A 117 22.34 -35.32 7.06
C GLU A 117 22.32 -35.76 8.53
N LEU A 118 23.46 -35.74 9.22
CA LEU A 118 23.51 -36.03 10.66
C LEU A 118 22.65 -35.03 11.47
N VAL A 119 22.72 -33.74 11.11
CA VAL A 119 21.90 -32.69 11.75
C VAL A 119 20.42 -32.92 11.45
N LEU A 120 20.08 -33.20 10.19
CA LEU A 120 18.72 -33.42 9.74
C LEU A 120 18.11 -34.67 10.38
N ASP A 121 18.87 -35.76 10.53
CA ASP A 121 18.42 -36.99 11.19
C ASP A 121 18.12 -36.79 12.68
N LEU A 122 18.96 -36.04 13.39
CA LEU A 122 18.70 -35.71 14.79
C LEU A 122 17.52 -34.76 14.94
N SER A 123 17.36 -33.82 14.01
CA SER A 123 16.18 -32.97 13.92
C SER A 123 14.92 -33.82 13.71
N ARG A 124 14.92 -34.77 12.75
CA ARG A 124 13.78 -35.70 12.49
C ARG A 124 13.39 -36.51 13.72
N GLN A 125 14.36 -36.97 14.52
CA GLN A 125 14.11 -37.78 15.71
C GLN A 125 13.50 -37.00 16.87
N ASN A 126 13.88 -35.74 17.05
CA ASN A 126 13.50 -34.94 18.21
C ASN A 126 12.42 -33.89 17.90
N ILE A 127 12.32 -33.43 16.65
CA ILE A 127 11.42 -32.38 16.15
C ILE A 127 10.74 -32.92 14.87
N LYS A 128 9.52 -33.47 15.01
CA LYS A 128 8.76 -34.19 13.96
C LYS A 128 8.34 -33.38 12.71
N PHE A 129 8.94 -32.23 12.44
CA PHE A 129 8.47 -31.26 11.44
C PHE A 129 9.47 -30.97 10.30
N PHE A 130 10.65 -31.61 10.28
CA PHE A 130 11.71 -31.35 9.29
C PHE A 130 11.89 -32.53 8.30
N GLU A 131 10.97 -32.67 7.35
CA GLU A 131 11.03 -33.68 6.28
C GLU A 131 11.55 -33.04 4.98
N VAL A 132 12.88 -33.06 4.80
CA VAL A 132 13.55 -32.60 3.56
C VAL A 132 14.43 -33.72 3.05
N GLU A 133 14.44 -33.95 1.74
CA GLU A 133 15.18 -35.01 1.03
C GLU A 133 16.30 -34.42 0.18
N TYR A 134 17.43 -35.14 0.09
CA TYR A 134 18.56 -34.71 -0.74
C TYR A 134 18.29 -34.94 -2.23
N GLN A 135 18.36 -33.88 -3.03
CA GLN A 135 18.07 -33.90 -4.46
C GLN A 135 19.32 -33.55 -5.28
N GLY A 136 20.13 -34.58 -5.57
CA GLY A 136 21.25 -34.52 -6.52
C GLY A 136 22.36 -33.51 -6.20
N GLU A 137 23.42 -33.54 -7.01
CA GLU A 137 24.55 -32.60 -6.96
C GLU A 137 24.54 -31.72 -8.20
N PHE A 138 24.79 -30.41 -8.02
CA PHE A 138 25.01 -29.49 -9.12
C PHE A 138 26.45 -28.97 -9.04
N LYS A 139 27.13 -28.90 -10.18
CA LYS A 139 28.52 -28.41 -10.21
C LYS A 139 28.59 -26.90 -10.13
N THR A 140 27.67 -26.23 -10.83
CA THR A 140 27.62 -24.77 -10.91
C THR A 140 26.26 -24.21 -10.55
N GLN A 141 26.24 -22.95 -10.15
CA GLN A 141 25.02 -22.20 -9.88
C GLN A 141 24.09 -22.15 -11.11
N ASP A 142 24.67 -22.02 -12.31
CA ASP A 142 23.91 -21.97 -13.55
C ASP A 142 23.20 -23.31 -13.83
N ASP A 143 23.80 -24.45 -13.48
CA ASP A 143 23.17 -25.76 -13.62
C ASP A 143 21.94 -25.89 -12.72
N LEU A 144 22.04 -25.43 -11.47
CA LEU A 144 20.92 -25.38 -10.54
C LEU A 144 19.79 -24.50 -11.08
N PHE A 145 20.11 -23.29 -11.54
CA PHE A 145 19.12 -22.35 -12.06
C PHE A 145 18.49 -22.82 -13.37
N ASN A 146 19.24 -23.49 -14.23
CA ASN A 146 18.71 -24.10 -15.44
C ASN A 146 17.75 -25.25 -15.11
N PHE A 147 18.03 -26.04 -14.08
CA PHE A 147 17.12 -27.08 -13.58
C PHE A 147 15.83 -26.47 -13.03
N VAL A 148 15.93 -25.46 -12.17
CA VAL A 148 14.78 -24.75 -11.58
C VAL A 148 13.92 -24.04 -12.65
N ARG A 149 14.53 -23.49 -13.69
CA ARG A 149 13.83 -22.88 -14.84
C ARG A 149 13.29 -23.92 -15.83
N GLY A 150 13.67 -25.18 -15.69
CA GLY A 150 13.26 -26.27 -16.55
C GLY A 150 11.77 -26.58 -16.42
N ARG A 151 11.15 -27.02 -17.53
CA ARG A 151 9.73 -27.44 -17.56
C ARG A 151 9.42 -28.61 -16.62
N ASP A 152 10.43 -29.34 -16.17
CA ASP A 152 10.26 -30.48 -15.26
C ASP A 152 10.17 -30.05 -13.80
N TYR A 153 10.67 -28.87 -13.42
CA TYR A 153 10.52 -28.30 -12.08
C TYR A 153 9.14 -27.65 -11.86
N GLN A 154 8.49 -27.15 -12.92
CA GLN A 154 7.18 -26.47 -12.86
C GLN A 154 5.96 -27.39 -13.05
N LYS A 155 6.15 -28.71 -13.17
CA LYS A 155 5.11 -29.63 -13.64
C LYS A 155 4.05 -30.02 -12.60
N ASP A 156 4.37 -29.98 -11.32
CA ASP A 156 3.43 -30.32 -10.25
C ASP A 156 3.08 -29.08 -9.44
N GLU A 157 1.85 -28.60 -9.58
CA GLU A 157 1.25 -27.54 -8.74
C GLU A 157 1.12 -27.94 -7.25
N LYS A 158 1.71 -29.06 -6.83
CA LYS A 158 1.73 -29.55 -5.45
C LYS A 158 3.08 -30.17 -5.09
N GLN A 159 3.80 -29.48 -4.20
CA GLN A 159 4.63 -30.03 -3.11
C GLN A 159 6.08 -30.49 -3.33
N ASP A 160 6.66 -30.45 -4.52
CA ASP A 160 8.04 -30.92 -4.72
C ASP A 160 8.96 -29.78 -5.20
N ALA A 161 9.15 -28.76 -4.37
CA ALA A 161 10.10 -27.67 -4.62
C ALA A 161 11.38 -27.83 -3.80
N PHE A 162 12.50 -27.26 -4.28
CA PHE A 162 13.66 -27.03 -3.42
C PHE A 162 13.25 -26.13 -2.26
N LEU A 163 13.63 -26.50 -1.04
CA LEU A 163 13.50 -25.68 0.15
C LEU A 163 14.70 -24.73 0.27
N PHE A 164 15.91 -25.29 0.17
CA PHE A 164 17.16 -24.54 0.14
C PHE A 164 18.24 -25.24 -0.69
N ALA A 165 19.25 -24.49 -1.12
CA ALA A 165 20.48 -25.02 -1.70
C ALA A 165 21.70 -24.28 -1.14
N ILE A 166 22.82 -24.99 -0.95
CA ILE A 166 24.07 -24.41 -0.45
C ILE A 166 25.09 -24.37 -1.58
N GLY A 167 25.52 -23.19 -1.99
CA GLY A 167 26.57 -22.97 -2.96
C GLY A 167 27.93 -22.79 -2.30
N LEU A 168 28.85 -23.72 -2.59
CA LEU A 168 30.26 -23.64 -2.26
C LEU A 168 31.03 -22.99 -3.42
N PRO A 169 32.13 -22.27 -3.15
CA PRO A 169 32.90 -21.60 -4.18
C PRO A 169 33.64 -22.65 -5.04
N PRO A 170 33.88 -22.34 -6.33
CA PRO A 170 34.47 -23.29 -7.28
C PRO A 170 35.97 -23.55 -7.04
N ASP A 171 36.66 -22.70 -6.29
CA ASP A 171 38.12 -22.74 -6.15
C ASP A 171 38.49 -22.96 -4.68
N THR A 172 39.26 -24.01 -4.37
CA THR A 172 39.78 -24.29 -3.02
C THR A 172 40.80 -23.23 -2.55
N ASN A 173 41.24 -22.33 -3.45
CA ASN A 173 42.07 -21.16 -3.12
C ASN A 173 41.28 -19.86 -2.97
N ALA A 174 39.98 -19.88 -3.29
CA ALA A 174 39.10 -18.76 -2.95
C ALA A 174 38.87 -18.76 -1.44
N ASP A 175 38.55 -17.60 -0.89
CA ASP A 175 38.22 -17.40 0.53
C ASP A 175 37.31 -18.55 1.04
N PRO A 176 37.80 -19.44 1.93
CA PRO A 176 37.07 -20.65 2.31
C PRO A 176 35.77 -20.32 3.03
N PHE A 177 35.64 -19.09 3.53
CA PHE A 177 34.47 -18.53 4.20
C PHE A 177 33.40 -18.00 3.24
N ASN A 178 33.63 -17.98 1.93
CA ASN A 178 32.65 -17.53 0.95
C ASN A 178 31.67 -18.66 0.59
N TYR A 179 30.39 -18.49 0.89
CA TYR A 179 29.33 -19.43 0.52
C TYR A 179 28.03 -18.68 0.19
N THR A 180 27.13 -19.32 -0.54
CA THR A 180 25.82 -18.76 -0.89
C THR A 180 24.70 -19.69 -0.43
N ILE A 181 23.68 -19.16 0.22
CA ILE A 181 22.46 -19.90 0.56
C ILE A 181 21.35 -19.45 -0.40
N TYR A 182 20.78 -20.40 -1.13
CA TYR A 182 19.59 -20.18 -1.96
C TYR A 182 18.37 -20.73 -1.21
N MET A 183 17.28 -19.98 -1.14
CA MET A 183 16.01 -20.42 -0.52
C MET A 183 14.84 -20.18 -1.47
N SER A 184 13.81 -21.01 -1.39
CA SER A 184 12.62 -20.91 -2.24
C SER A 184 11.56 -19.99 -1.63
N GLU A 185 11.10 -19.01 -2.40
CA GLU A 185 10.03 -18.09 -2.00
C GLU A 185 8.64 -18.71 -2.23
N ASN A 186 7.86 -18.94 -1.18
CA ASN A 186 6.41 -19.22 -1.26
C ASN A 186 5.54 -18.01 -0.84
N TYR A 187 5.81 -16.84 -1.47
CA TYR A 187 4.97 -15.62 -1.63
C TYR A 187 4.85 -14.54 -0.51
N PRO A 188 4.58 -13.23 -0.88
CA PRO A 188 4.37 -12.67 -2.23
C PRO A 188 5.39 -11.60 -2.69
N LYS A 189 5.79 -11.69 -3.97
CA LYS A 189 5.94 -10.63 -5.02
C LYS A 189 6.53 -9.24 -4.69
N ASN A 190 7.05 -8.98 -3.50
CA ASN A 190 7.58 -7.68 -3.07
C ASN A 190 9.10 -7.69 -2.87
N ILE A 191 9.81 -8.69 -3.39
CA ILE A 191 11.24 -8.53 -3.74
C ILE A 191 11.37 -8.07 -5.20
N ALA A 192 10.34 -7.39 -5.72
CA ALA A 192 10.45 -6.60 -6.93
C ALA A 192 11.18 -5.30 -6.58
N ASP A 193 12.32 -5.11 -7.21
CA ASP A 193 13.17 -3.92 -7.16
C ASP A 193 13.83 -3.62 -5.80
N THR A 194 15.15 -3.51 -5.83
CA THR A 194 15.96 -2.77 -4.84
C THR A 194 15.62 -1.26 -4.80
N LYS A 195 14.53 -0.85 -5.48
CA LYS A 195 13.74 0.36 -5.22
C LYS A 195 12.52 0.04 -4.37
N GLN A 196 12.63 -0.89 -3.42
CA GLN A 196 11.70 -0.98 -2.33
C GLN A 196 11.62 0.42 -1.74
N ASP A 197 10.45 1.05 -1.87
CA ASP A 197 10.17 2.38 -1.34
C ASP A 197 10.67 2.40 0.11
N ILE A 198 11.82 3.04 0.35
CA ILE A 198 12.43 3.23 1.68
C ILE A 198 11.47 3.99 2.63
N LYS A 199 10.28 4.36 2.14
CA LYS A 199 9.20 4.99 2.88
C LYS A 199 8.18 4.01 3.50
N SER A 200 8.42 2.70 3.51
CA SER A 200 7.78 1.81 4.50
C SER A 200 8.50 1.95 5.85
N LEU A 201 8.21 3.03 6.58
CA LEU A 201 8.78 3.32 7.90
C LEU A 201 8.12 2.54 9.05
N VAL A 202 7.22 1.59 8.75
CA VAL A 202 6.94 0.53 9.72
C VAL A 202 8.19 -0.37 9.69
N PRO A 203 8.94 -0.49 10.80
CA PRO A 203 10.06 -1.42 10.85
C PRO A 203 9.54 -2.77 10.39
N GLY A 204 10.14 -3.34 9.34
CA GLY A 204 9.70 -4.60 8.74
C GLY A 204 9.93 -5.78 9.68
N VAL A 205 9.18 -5.84 10.78
CA VAL A 205 9.16 -6.97 11.71
C VAL A 205 8.79 -8.23 10.93
N ASP A 206 7.90 -8.13 9.93
CA ASP A 206 7.51 -9.25 9.08
C ASP A 206 8.68 -9.86 8.28
N ASN A 207 9.60 -9.01 7.78
CA ASN A 207 10.82 -9.49 7.10
C ASN A 207 11.82 -10.08 8.10
N PHE A 208 11.92 -9.49 9.30
CA PHE A 208 12.72 -10.05 10.40
C PHE A 208 12.21 -11.40 10.87
N GLU A 209 10.88 -11.54 11.03
CA GLU A 209 10.21 -12.80 11.32
C GLU A 209 10.53 -13.79 10.20
N ALA A 210 10.43 -13.41 8.93
CA ALA A 210 10.81 -14.32 7.84
C ALA A 210 12.25 -14.86 7.96
N TYR A 211 13.25 -14.01 8.21
CA TYR A 211 14.65 -14.47 8.33
C TYR A 211 14.92 -15.31 9.59
N SER A 212 14.24 -15.01 10.70
CA SER A 212 14.41 -15.73 11.97
C SER A 212 13.60 -17.03 12.05
N VAL A 213 12.39 -17.04 11.48
CA VAL A 213 11.42 -18.15 11.51
C VAL A 213 11.70 -19.19 10.42
N TYR A 214 12.12 -18.79 9.22
CA TYR A 214 12.34 -19.74 8.12
C TYR A 214 13.71 -20.44 8.17
N GLY A 215 14.34 -20.52 9.35
CA GLY A 215 15.52 -21.35 9.61
C GLY A 215 16.80 -20.96 8.86
N TYR A 216 16.82 -19.79 8.19
CA TYR A 216 18.01 -19.23 7.56
C TYR A 216 19.16 -19.05 8.55
N MET A 217 18.87 -18.50 9.74
CA MET A 217 19.88 -18.31 10.79
C MET A 217 20.51 -19.64 11.24
N SER A 218 19.72 -20.71 11.31
CA SER A 218 20.21 -22.05 11.69
C SER A 218 21.12 -22.64 10.60
N LEU A 219 20.75 -22.48 9.32
CA LEU A 219 21.59 -22.89 8.19
C LEU A 219 22.89 -22.08 8.14
N GLN A 220 22.81 -20.76 8.34
CA GLN A 220 23.97 -19.86 8.39
C GLN A 220 24.93 -20.27 9.50
N SER A 221 24.43 -20.52 10.72
CA SER A 221 25.25 -20.97 11.85
C SER A 221 25.88 -22.34 11.56
N PHE A 222 25.12 -23.30 11.03
CA PHE A 222 25.65 -24.61 10.66
C PHE A 222 26.79 -24.53 9.65
N ILE A 223 26.59 -23.83 8.52
CA ILE A 223 27.59 -23.73 7.45
C ILE A 223 28.83 -22.98 7.93
N ALA A 224 28.66 -21.88 8.68
CA ALA A 224 29.79 -21.12 9.21
C ALA A 224 30.66 -21.96 10.15
N ASN A 225 30.05 -22.74 11.05
CA ASN A 225 30.79 -23.62 11.96
C ASN A 225 31.39 -24.84 11.26
N TYR A 226 30.69 -25.42 10.27
CA TYR A 226 31.24 -26.49 9.42
C TYR A 226 32.55 -26.03 8.76
N ILE A 227 32.53 -24.89 8.07
CA ILE A 227 33.71 -24.33 7.40
C ILE A 227 34.80 -24.01 8.43
N LEU A 228 34.44 -23.43 9.58
CA LEU A 228 35.39 -23.12 10.65
C LEU A 228 36.14 -24.37 11.13
N HIS A 229 35.42 -25.47 11.37
CA HIS A 229 36.00 -26.73 11.85
C HIS A 229 36.83 -27.43 10.77
N ASP A 230 36.38 -27.39 9.52
CA ASP A 230 37.09 -27.94 8.37
C ASP A 230 38.46 -27.25 8.17
N GLU A 231 38.49 -25.92 8.28
CA GLU A 231 39.70 -25.12 8.12
C GLU A 231 40.65 -25.16 9.33
N LEU A 232 40.11 -25.13 10.56
CA LEU A 232 40.94 -25.11 11.78
C LEU A 232 41.38 -26.51 12.23
N GLY A 233 40.68 -27.58 11.81
CA GLY A 233 40.89 -28.93 12.32
C GLY A 233 40.63 -29.08 13.83
N ASP A 234 39.98 -28.09 14.44
CA ASP A 234 39.64 -28.03 15.86
C ASP A 234 38.12 -27.97 16.05
N ASN A 235 37.60 -28.90 16.85
CA ASN A 235 36.18 -28.99 17.19
C ASN A 235 35.83 -28.19 18.47
N GLY A 236 36.77 -27.40 19.01
CA GLY A 236 36.59 -26.62 20.24
C GLY A 236 36.07 -25.19 20.02
N SER A 237 36.17 -24.67 18.80
CA SER A 237 35.84 -23.28 18.47
C SER A 237 34.47 -23.17 17.81
N SER A 238 33.58 -22.30 18.29
CA SER A 238 32.26 -22.08 17.68
C SER A 238 32.00 -20.61 17.33
N ILE A 239 31.25 -20.39 16.25
CA ILE A 239 30.68 -19.11 15.84
C ILE A 239 29.21 -19.08 16.25
N ASP A 240 28.89 -18.14 17.13
CA ASP A 240 27.51 -17.84 17.48
C ASP A 240 26.94 -16.76 16.57
N VAL A 241 25.75 -17.01 16.03
CA VAL A 241 25.09 -16.07 15.11
C VAL A 241 24.04 -15.29 15.89
N PHE A 242 24.27 -13.98 16.00
CA PHE A 242 23.34 -13.04 16.61
C PHE A 242 22.67 -12.18 15.56
N MET A 243 21.40 -11.85 15.78
CA MET A 243 20.70 -10.85 15.01
C MET A 243 20.32 -9.71 15.94
N SER A 244 20.67 -8.49 15.55
CA SER A 244 20.20 -7.28 16.21
C SER A 244 19.37 -6.50 15.22
N MET A 245 18.17 -6.11 15.63
CA MET A 245 17.49 -5.02 14.94
C MET A 245 18.26 -3.73 15.20
N GLY A 246 18.34 -2.86 14.19
CA GLY A 246 18.82 -1.49 14.40
C GLY A 246 17.91 -0.77 15.39
N SER A 247 18.48 0.18 16.14
CA SER A 247 17.68 1.01 17.06
C SER A 247 16.60 1.74 16.27
N ILE A 248 15.34 1.59 16.70
CA ILE A 248 14.21 2.32 16.15
C ILE A 248 13.90 3.44 17.15
N ASP A 249 13.74 4.66 16.65
CA ASP A 249 13.32 5.81 17.46
C ASP A 249 11.88 5.63 17.95
N ASP A 250 11.48 6.41 18.97
CA ASP A 250 10.09 6.43 19.46
C ASP A 250 9.12 6.68 18.29
N PHE A 251 8.17 5.77 18.08
CA PHE A 251 7.13 5.95 17.06
C PHE A 251 5.76 5.57 17.59
N THR A 252 4.76 6.34 17.18
CA THR A 252 3.35 6.04 17.44
C THR A 252 2.79 5.33 16.22
N GLN A 253 2.32 4.10 16.37
CA GLN A 253 1.59 3.41 15.33
C GLN A 253 0.14 3.88 15.32
N ASP A 254 -0.23 4.53 14.22
CA ASP A 254 -1.60 4.95 13.96
C ASP A 254 -2.35 3.86 13.18
N LYS A 255 -2.99 2.95 13.92
CA LYS A 255 -3.77 1.85 13.34
C LYS A 255 -4.98 2.32 12.54
N PHE A 256 -5.45 3.55 12.73
CA PHE A 256 -6.60 4.04 11.98
C PHE A 256 -6.25 4.25 10.53
N LEU A 257 -5.07 4.78 10.20
CA LEU A 257 -4.69 4.98 8.80
C LEU A 257 -4.52 3.64 8.07
N GLU A 258 -3.97 2.64 8.75
CA GLU A 258 -3.82 1.26 8.27
C GLU A 258 -5.18 0.59 8.03
N VAL A 259 -6.09 0.66 9.01
CA VAL A 259 -7.46 0.11 8.91
C VAL A 259 -8.33 0.91 7.92
N SER A 260 -8.04 2.20 7.72
CA SER A 260 -8.79 3.08 6.83
C SER A 260 -8.42 2.96 5.34
N GLY A 261 -7.49 2.04 4.98
CA GLY A 261 -6.99 1.85 3.62
C GLY A 261 -8.07 1.97 2.53
N GLY A 262 -7.98 3.01 1.70
CA GLY A 262 -8.95 3.34 0.64
C GLY A 262 -10.29 3.93 1.10
N LEU A 263 -10.72 3.71 2.35
CA LEU A 263 -11.98 4.24 2.90
C LEU A 263 -12.01 5.77 2.93
N LEU A 264 -10.89 6.43 3.22
CA LEU A 264 -10.84 7.90 3.25
C LEU A 264 -11.23 8.53 1.91
N ALA A 265 -10.77 7.95 0.80
CA ALA A 265 -11.16 8.38 -0.54
C ALA A 265 -12.66 8.16 -0.80
N LEU A 266 -13.22 7.04 -0.33
CA LEU A 266 -14.66 6.77 -0.41
C LEU A 266 -15.48 7.82 0.36
N PHE A 267 -15.03 8.25 1.54
CA PHE A 267 -15.72 9.31 2.29
C PHE A 267 -15.66 10.66 1.57
N ILE A 268 -14.53 11.02 0.97
CA ILE A 268 -14.44 12.22 0.11
C ILE A 268 -15.43 12.11 -1.05
N LEU A 269 -15.51 10.96 -1.71
CA LEU A 269 -16.48 10.72 -2.76
C LEU A 269 -17.93 10.92 -2.28
N LEU A 270 -18.26 10.37 -1.11
CA LEU A 270 -19.59 10.47 -0.51
C LEU A 270 -19.92 11.93 -0.15
N ILE A 271 -18.99 12.66 0.47
CA ILE A 271 -19.17 14.08 0.82
C ILE A 271 -19.69 14.89 -0.38
N PHE A 272 -19.16 14.64 -1.58
CA PHE A 272 -19.54 15.39 -2.78
C PHE A 272 -20.72 14.82 -3.58
N ILE A 273 -21.34 13.71 -3.15
CA ILE A 273 -22.48 13.12 -3.86
C ILE A 273 -23.68 14.07 -3.90
N ALA A 274 -23.99 14.69 -2.77
CA ALA A 274 -25.15 15.57 -2.62
C ALA A 274 -25.03 16.88 -3.43
N PRO A 275 -23.92 17.65 -3.34
CA PRO A 275 -23.75 18.85 -4.17
C PRO A 275 -23.68 18.52 -5.66
N LEU A 276 -23.04 17.41 -6.05
CA LEU A 276 -22.98 16.98 -7.45
C LEU A 276 -24.36 16.61 -8.01
N PHE A 277 -25.09 15.74 -7.31
CA PHE A 277 -26.46 15.33 -7.68
C PHE A 277 -27.35 16.54 -7.90
N ARG A 278 -27.27 17.50 -6.97
CA ARG A 278 -28.14 18.66 -6.95
C ARG A 278 -27.84 19.64 -8.08
N LEU A 279 -26.57 19.91 -8.35
CA LEU A 279 -26.18 20.74 -9.47
C LEU A 279 -26.71 20.16 -10.79
N VAL A 280 -26.54 18.85 -11.01
CA VAL A 280 -27.07 18.17 -12.20
C VAL A 280 -28.60 18.22 -12.25
N SER A 281 -29.28 18.02 -11.13
CA SER A 281 -30.75 18.14 -11.05
C SER A 281 -31.21 19.51 -11.53
N PHE A 282 -30.59 20.60 -11.04
CA PHE A 282 -30.98 21.95 -11.45
C PHE A 282 -30.69 22.24 -12.92
N LEU A 283 -29.50 21.88 -13.40
CA LEU A 283 -29.11 22.09 -14.81
C LEU A 283 -30.05 21.34 -15.76
N THR A 284 -30.41 20.09 -15.43
CA THR A 284 -31.27 19.27 -16.27
C THR A 284 -32.75 19.61 -16.15
N GLU A 285 -33.24 20.06 -14.99
CA GLU A 285 -34.58 20.64 -14.85
C GLU A 285 -34.74 21.91 -15.71
N GLU A 286 -33.74 22.79 -15.69
CA GLU A 286 -33.76 24.02 -16.48
C GLU A 286 -33.69 23.73 -18.00
N LYS A 287 -32.94 22.69 -18.38
CA LYS A 287 -32.88 22.18 -19.75
C LYS A 287 -34.19 21.54 -20.18
N ALA A 288 -34.80 20.69 -19.35
CA ALA A 288 -36.05 19.99 -19.65
C ALA A 288 -37.24 20.95 -19.80
N SER A 289 -37.30 21.99 -18.97
CA SER A 289 -38.33 23.04 -19.04
C SER A 289 -38.09 24.06 -20.15
N ARG A 290 -36.94 24.00 -20.84
CA ARG A 290 -36.47 25.00 -21.81
C ARG A 290 -36.44 26.42 -21.26
N ALA A 291 -36.34 26.58 -19.93
CA ALA A 291 -36.31 27.89 -19.28
C ALA A 291 -35.10 28.71 -19.74
N ARG A 292 -33.95 28.06 -20.00
CA ARG A 292 -32.76 28.72 -20.57
C ARG A 292 -33.04 29.35 -21.94
N GLU A 293 -33.68 28.60 -22.84
CA GLU A 293 -34.04 29.11 -24.17
C GLU A 293 -35.06 30.25 -24.08
N GLY A 294 -36.03 30.15 -23.17
CA GLY A 294 -36.96 31.23 -22.86
C GLY A 294 -36.24 32.51 -22.41
N MET A 295 -35.25 32.39 -21.52
CA MET A 295 -34.43 33.53 -21.09
C MET A 295 -33.57 34.09 -22.24
N LYS A 296 -33.06 33.23 -23.12
CA LYS A 296 -32.28 33.65 -24.30
C LYS A 296 -33.13 34.47 -25.27
N ILE A 297 -34.40 34.09 -25.49
CA ILE A 297 -35.37 34.87 -26.27
C ILE A 297 -35.65 36.25 -25.63
N MET A 298 -35.65 36.33 -24.29
CA MET A 298 -35.80 37.58 -23.54
C MET A 298 -34.53 38.48 -23.57
N GLY A 299 -33.48 38.07 -24.29
CA GLY A 299 -32.23 38.84 -24.44
C GLY A 299 -31.15 38.51 -23.41
N LEU A 300 -31.25 37.38 -22.70
CA LEU A 300 -30.21 36.92 -21.78
C LEU A 300 -29.00 36.37 -22.55
N ASN A 301 -27.81 36.90 -22.25
CA ASN A 301 -26.55 36.36 -22.77
C ASN A 301 -26.18 35.03 -22.10
N ASP A 302 -25.47 34.16 -22.83
CA ASP A 302 -25.02 32.85 -22.33
C ASP A 302 -23.94 32.95 -21.23
N SER A 303 -23.06 33.94 -21.25
CA SER A 303 -21.97 34.05 -20.26
C SER A 303 -22.46 34.31 -18.82
N PRO A 304 -23.37 35.29 -18.55
CA PRO A 304 -23.98 35.45 -17.23
C PRO A 304 -24.69 34.20 -16.71
N TYR A 305 -25.30 33.40 -17.60
CA TYR A 305 -25.99 32.16 -17.25
C TYR A 305 -25.02 31.15 -16.61
N TRP A 306 -23.95 30.80 -17.32
CA TRP A 306 -22.98 29.84 -16.80
C TRP A 306 -22.24 30.37 -15.58
N LEU A 307 -21.88 31.66 -15.58
CA LEU A 307 -21.25 32.29 -14.42
C LEU A 307 -22.16 32.25 -13.18
N SER A 308 -23.47 32.39 -13.34
CA SER A 308 -24.40 32.31 -12.21
C SER A 308 -24.45 30.93 -11.57
N TRP A 309 -24.38 29.86 -12.38
CA TRP A 309 -24.33 28.48 -11.90
C TRP A 309 -22.97 28.15 -11.28
N PHE A 310 -21.88 28.65 -11.87
CA PHE A 310 -20.54 28.55 -11.29
C PHE A 310 -20.48 29.22 -9.92
N ILE A 311 -20.94 30.47 -9.78
CA ILE A 311 -20.93 31.18 -8.48
C ILE A 311 -21.77 30.44 -7.44
N TYR A 312 -22.95 29.95 -7.83
CA TYR A 312 -23.80 29.15 -6.94
C TYR A 312 -23.04 27.93 -6.39
N TYR A 313 -22.47 27.12 -7.29
CA TYR A 313 -21.77 25.91 -6.90
C TYR A 313 -20.45 26.21 -6.16
N PHE A 314 -19.73 27.26 -6.57
CA PHE A 314 -18.51 27.74 -5.92
C PHE A 314 -18.77 28.07 -4.45
N CYS A 315 -19.84 28.80 -4.15
CA CYS A 315 -20.20 29.13 -2.76
C CYS A 315 -20.53 27.88 -1.94
N VAL A 316 -21.30 26.94 -2.51
CA VAL A 316 -21.62 25.66 -1.84
C VAL A 316 -20.35 24.84 -1.59
N ASN A 317 -19.52 24.66 -2.62
CA ASN A 317 -18.24 23.95 -2.55
C ASN A 317 -17.29 24.59 -1.53
N LEU A 318 -17.21 25.93 -1.48
CA LEU A 318 -16.37 26.65 -0.54
C LEU A 318 -16.76 26.34 0.91
N VAL A 319 -18.06 26.36 1.23
CA VAL A 319 -18.54 26.05 2.59
C VAL A 319 -18.26 24.59 2.95
N ILE A 320 -18.57 23.65 2.06
CA ILE A 320 -18.35 22.22 2.28
C ILE A 320 -16.86 21.93 2.46
N SER A 321 -16.01 22.43 1.55
CA SER A 321 -14.56 22.20 1.56
C SER A 321 -13.86 22.83 2.76
N ILE A 322 -14.25 24.04 3.21
CA ILE A 322 -13.69 24.64 4.43
C ILE A 322 -13.96 23.75 5.64
N PHE A 323 -15.22 23.33 5.82
CA PHE A 323 -15.61 22.47 6.94
C PHE A 323 -14.87 21.12 6.89
N THR A 324 -14.91 20.43 5.75
CA THR A 324 -14.28 19.13 5.59
C THR A 324 -12.76 19.22 5.69
N GLY A 325 -12.13 20.25 5.11
CA GLY A 325 -10.69 20.49 5.15
C GLY A 325 -10.16 20.75 6.56
N ILE A 326 -10.88 21.56 7.35
CA ILE A 326 -10.51 21.78 8.76
C ILE A 326 -10.64 20.47 9.56
N CYS A 327 -11.76 19.76 9.43
CA CYS A 327 -11.94 18.50 10.13
C CYS A 327 -10.91 17.45 9.72
N PHE A 328 -10.64 17.31 8.43
CA PHE A 328 -9.66 16.35 7.92
C PHE A 328 -8.25 16.70 8.39
N GLY A 329 -7.84 17.97 8.29
CA GLY A 329 -6.52 18.41 8.73
C GLY A 329 -6.30 18.32 10.25
N LEU A 330 -7.34 18.45 11.07
CA LEU A 330 -7.21 18.35 12.52
C LEU A 330 -7.33 16.92 13.05
N ILE A 331 -8.19 16.10 12.44
CA ILE A 331 -8.60 14.81 12.99
C ILE A 331 -7.90 13.64 12.28
N LEU A 332 -7.80 13.72 10.95
CA LEU A 332 -7.34 12.60 10.10
C LEU A 332 -5.89 12.76 9.66
N TYR A 333 -5.48 13.99 9.34
CA TYR A 333 -4.14 14.31 8.83
C TYR A 333 -3.41 15.35 9.70
N PRO A 334 -3.22 15.11 11.01
CA PRO A 334 -2.63 16.08 11.94
C PRO A 334 -1.19 16.52 11.62
N LYS A 335 -0.40 15.72 10.91
CA LYS A 335 0.98 16.03 10.47
C LYS A 335 1.00 16.83 9.18
N SER A 336 -0.06 16.72 8.38
CA SER A 336 -0.19 17.43 7.11
C SER A 336 -0.57 18.90 7.29
N ASN A 337 -0.15 19.73 6.35
CA ASN A 337 -0.53 21.14 6.33
C ASN A 337 -2.04 21.28 6.00
N ILE A 338 -2.80 21.80 6.98
CA ILE A 338 -4.26 21.98 6.89
C ILE A 338 -4.68 22.77 5.64
N PHE A 339 -3.91 23.79 5.24
CA PHE A 339 -4.22 24.58 4.05
C PHE A 339 -4.11 23.74 2.77
N LEU A 340 -3.11 22.85 2.67
CA LEU A 340 -2.96 21.97 1.51
C LEU A 340 -4.07 20.92 1.44
N ILE A 341 -4.47 20.36 2.58
CA ILE A 341 -5.60 19.43 2.67
C ILE A 341 -6.91 20.12 2.26
N TRP A 342 -7.15 21.34 2.77
CA TRP A 342 -8.30 22.15 2.35
C TRP A 342 -8.27 22.45 0.85
N LEU A 343 -7.14 22.91 0.33
CA LEU A 343 -6.98 23.26 -1.07
C LEU A 343 -7.19 22.04 -1.98
N TYR A 344 -6.69 20.88 -1.59
CA TYR A 344 -6.91 19.60 -2.27
C TYR A 344 -8.40 19.27 -2.39
N ILE A 345 -9.14 19.29 -1.27
CA ILE A 345 -10.59 19.02 -1.26
C ILE A 345 -11.37 20.06 -2.05
N PHE A 346 -11.00 21.34 -1.94
CA PHE A 346 -11.63 22.45 -2.65
C PHE A 346 -11.47 22.33 -4.16
N LEU A 347 -10.26 22.04 -4.65
CA LEU A 347 -9.97 21.87 -6.08
C LEU A 347 -10.66 20.62 -6.65
N TYR A 348 -10.67 19.51 -5.90
CA TYR A 348 -11.46 18.34 -6.27
C TYR A 348 -12.93 18.72 -6.45
N GLY A 349 -13.53 19.38 -5.44
CA GLY A 349 -14.91 19.84 -5.51
C GLY A 349 -15.18 20.78 -6.69
N LEU A 350 -14.24 21.68 -7.02
CA LEU A 350 -14.34 22.53 -8.21
C LEU A 350 -14.30 21.73 -9.51
N SER A 351 -13.44 20.73 -9.64
CA SER A 351 -13.36 19.89 -10.84
C SER A 351 -14.67 19.13 -11.11
N LEU A 352 -15.43 18.79 -10.06
CA LEU A 352 -16.75 18.18 -10.19
C LEU A 352 -17.81 19.12 -10.80
N PHE A 353 -17.62 20.45 -10.77
CA PHE A 353 -18.50 21.38 -11.48
C PHE A 353 -18.49 21.11 -12.98
N SER A 354 -17.30 21.03 -13.56
CA SER A 354 -17.12 20.83 -15.00
C SER A 354 -17.59 19.44 -15.42
N PHE A 355 -17.36 18.44 -14.56
CA PHE A 355 -17.90 17.10 -14.72
C PHE A 355 -19.44 17.09 -14.73
N ALA A 356 -20.08 17.84 -13.83
CA ALA A 356 -21.54 17.97 -13.78
C ALA A 356 -22.09 18.62 -15.06
N VAL A 357 -21.45 19.69 -15.53
CA VAL A 357 -21.82 20.38 -16.78
C VAL A 357 -21.70 19.44 -17.98
N LEU A 358 -20.60 18.67 -18.07
CA LEU A 358 -20.38 17.68 -19.12
C LEU A 358 -21.49 16.62 -19.14
N VAL A 359 -21.77 15.97 -18.00
CA VAL A 359 -22.81 14.93 -17.91
C VAL A 359 -24.20 15.50 -18.20
N SER A 360 -24.51 16.69 -17.69
CA SER A 360 -25.81 17.36 -17.93
C SER A 360 -26.03 17.73 -19.41
N SER A 361 -24.96 17.84 -20.20
CA SER A 361 -25.03 18.17 -21.62
C SER A 361 -25.60 17.02 -22.46
N PHE A 362 -25.37 15.77 -22.08
CA PHE A 362 -25.88 14.58 -22.79
C PHE A 362 -27.31 14.19 -22.38
N LEU A 363 -27.74 14.57 -21.18
CA LEU A 363 -28.97 14.06 -20.58
C LEU A 363 -30.08 15.11 -20.65
N GLN A 364 -31.30 14.67 -20.95
CA GLN A 364 -32.47 15.57 -21.10
C GLN A 364 -33.51 15.39 -19.99
N ARG A 365 -33.62 14.19 -19.40
CA ARG A 365 -34.57 13.90 -18.33
C ARG A 365 -33.90 14.05 -16.96
N PRO A 366 -34.39 14.90 -16.04
CA PRO A 366 -33.70 15.21 -14.79
C PRO A 366 -33.43 14.00 -13.89
N LEU A 367 -34.43 13.13 -13.73
CA LEU A 367 -34.30 11.94 -12.88
C LEU A 367 -33.25 10.96 -13.43
N ILE A 368 -33.24 10.74 -14.75
CA ILE A 368 -32.22 9.88 -15.40
C ILE A 368 -30.84 10.52 -15.25
N ALA A 369 -30.74 11.84 -15.41
CA ALA A 369 -29.48 12.55 -15.26
C ALA A 369 -28.87 12.38 -13.86
N CYS A 370 -29.70 12.48 -12.84
CA CYS A 370 -29.30 12.29 -11.45
C CYS A 370 -28.83 10.85 -11.16
N ILE A 371 -29.51 9.84 -11.71
CA ILE A 371 -29.11 8.43 -11.58
C ILE A 371 -27.76 8.20 -12.29
N VAL A 372 -27.64 8.66 -13.53
CA VAL A 372 -26.43 8.47 -14.34
C VAL A 372 -25.22 9.18 -13.72
N VAL A 373 -25.35 10.44 -13.27
CA VAL A 373 -24.21 11.13 -12.65
C VAL A 373 -23.75 10.43 -11.38
N THR A 374 -24.69 9.94 -10.56
CA THR A 374 -24.35 9.23 -9.32
C THR A 374 -23.65 7.92 -9.62
N LEU A 375 -24.17 7.13 -10.57
CA LEU A 375 -23.53 5.89 -11.01
C LEU A 375 -22.14 6.14 -11.60
N PHE A 376 -21.98 7.17 -12.43
CA PHE A 376 -20.70 7.51 -13.04
C PHE A 376 -19.69 8.00 -12.00
N HIS A 377 -20.14 8.72 -10.98
CA HIS A 377 -19.33 9.14 -9.83
C HIS A 377 -18.75 7.93 -9.08
N PHE A 378 -19.57 6.92 -8.78
CA PHE A 378 -19.10 5.67 -8.16
C PHE A 378 -18.23 4.82 -9.10
N LEU A 379 -18.62 4.67 -10.36
CA LEU A 379 -17.88 3.85 -11.32
C LEU A 379 -16.45 4.36 -11.53
N THR A 380 -16.30 5.68 -11.65
CA THR A 380 -14.98 6.32 -11.82
C THR A 380 -14.10 6.24 -10.57
N TYR A 381 -14.67 6.05 -9.39
CA TYR A 381 -13.92 5.69 -8.19
C TYR A 381 -13.37 4.28 -8.26
N PHE A 382 -14.20 3.28 -8.60
CA PHE A 382 -13.72 1.90 -8.72
C PHE A 382 -12.71 1.71 -9.86
N LEU A 383 -12.76 2.56 -10.89
CA LEU A 383 -11.76 2.55 -11.96
C LEU A 383 -10.33 2.84 -11.46
N SER A 384 -10.18 3.49 -10.31
CA SER A 384 -8.87 3.80 -9.75
C SER A 384 -8.12 2.58 -9.20
N THR A 385 -8.81 1.49 -8.84
CA THR A 385 -8.17 0.33 -8.21
C THR A 385 -7.15 -0.38 -9.10
N PRO A 386 -7.42 -0.71 -10.39
CA PRO A 386 -6.38 -1.25 -11.28
C PRO A 386 -5.27 -0.24 -11.57
N ILE A 387 -5.56 1.06 -11.51
CA ILE A 387 -4.59 2.12 -11.85
C ILE A 387 -3.61 2.36 -10.69
N ALA A 388 -4.04 2.09 -9.46
CA ALA A 388 -3.22 2.21 -8.26
C ALA A 388 -2.19 1.07 -8.11
N GLN A 389 -2.24 0.04 -8.95
CA GLN A 389 -1.29 -1.07 -8.87
C GLN A 389 0.14 -0.62 -9.26
N PRO A 390 1.19 -1.15 -8.60
CA PRO A 390 2.57 -0.69 -8.77
C PRO A 390 3.15 -0.95 -10.16
N ASP A 391 2.61 -1.91 -10.91
CA ASP A 391 3.01 -2.26 -12.27
C ASP A 391 2.52 -1.26 -13.33
N VAL A 392 1.59 -0.38 -12.98
CA VAL A 392 1.06 0.64 -13.90
C VAL A 392 1.99 1.85 -13.97
N GLY A 393 2.57 2.08 -15.15
CA GLY A 393 3.47 3.20 -15.40
C GLY A 393 2.84 4.58 -15.16
N LEU A 394 3.68 5.53 -14.74
CA LEU A 394 3.27 6.90 -14.38
C LEU A 394 2.45 7.62 -15.46
N GLY A 395 2.81 7.48 -16.73
CA GLY A 395 2.10 8.13 -17.84
C GLY A 395 0.61 7.73 -17.92
N VAL A 396 0.30 6.45 -17.67
CA VAL A 396 -1.07 5.95 -17.63
C VAL A 396 -1.82 6.60 -16.46
N ARG A 397 -1.19 6.68 -15.29
CA ARG A 397 -1.77 7.33 -14.10
C ARG A 397 -2.07 8.80 -14.34
N MET A 398 -1.18 9.53 -15.03
CA MET A 398 -1.42 10.94 -15.39
C MET A 398 -2.61 11.10 -16.34
N ILE A 399 -2.73 10.24 -17.36
CA ILE A 399 -3.86 10.28 -18.30
C ILE A 399 -5.17 10.02 -17.58
N PHE A 400 -5.24 8.97 -16.76
CA PHE A 400 -6.47 8.67 -16.03
C PHE A 400 -6.76 9.65 -14.88
N SER A 401 -5.76 10.40 -14.39
CA SER A 401 -5.98 11.52 -13.46
C SER A 401 -6.80 12.66 -14.07
N MET A 402 -7.04 12.65 -15.39
CA MET A 402 -8.04 13.53 -16.04
C MET A 402 -9.49 13.20 -15.64
N ILE A 403 -9.71 12.07 -14.97
CA ILE A 403 -10.96 11.76 -14.30
C ILE A 403 -10.81 12.21 -12.84
N PRO A 404 -11.59 13.21 -12.37
CA PRO A 404 -11.44 13.78 -11.02
C PRO A 404 -11.40 12.75 -9.89
N ASN A 405 -12.25 11.71 -9.97
CA ASN A 405 -12.30 10.68 -8.95
C ASN A 405 -11.04 9.80 -8.91
N VAL A 406 -10.41 9.55 -10.07
CA VAL A 406 -9.16 8.77 -10.11
C VAL A 406 -8.02 9.56 -9.47
N ALA A 407 -7.86 10.84 -9.84
CA ALA A 407 -6.86 11.71 -9.22
C ALA A 407 -7.07 11.86 -7.70
N MET A 408 -8.34 11.95 -7.28
CA MET A 408 -8.70 12.01 -5.86
C MET A 408 -8.28 10.73 -5.12
N VAL A 409 -8.59 9.55 -5.64
CA VAL A 409 -8.22 8.29 -4.98
C VAL A 409 -6.70 8.11 -4.89
N LEU A 410 -5.98 8.27 -6.01
CA LEU A 410 -4.52 8.11 -6.04
C LEU A 410 -3.83 9.05 -5.04
N SER A 411 -4.28 10.30 -4.98
CA SER A 411 -3.74 11.28 -4.03
C SER A 411 -4.09 10.96 -2.59
N SER A 412 -5.32 10.49 -2.32
CA SER A 412 -5.75 10.16 -0.96
C SER A 412 -4.93 9.01 -0.38
N VAL A 413 -4.58 8.02 -1.21
CA VAL A 413 -3.69 6.92 -0.81
C VAL A 413 -2.30 7.46 -0.51
N ALA A 414 -1.74 8.29 -1.39
CA ALA A 414 -0.42 8.90 -1.17
C ALA A 414 -0.38 9.78 0.10
N ILE A 415 -1.37 10.65 0.32
CA ILE A 415 -1.48 11.50 1.51
C ILE A 415 -1.62 10.63 2.77
N GLY A 416 -2.47 9.60 2.74
CA GLY A 416 -2.66 8.69 3.87
C GLY A 416 -1.36 8.00 4.30
N GLN A 417 -0.50 7.65 3.35
CA GLN A 417 0.80 7.05 3.65
C GLN A 417 1.83 8.07 4.15
N MET A 418 1.83 9.30 3.62
CA MET A 418 2.66 10.38 4.18
C MET A 418 2.31 10.68 5.63
N GLU A 419 1.03 10.60 5.94
CA GLU A 419 0.55 10.74 7.30
C GLU A 419 0.97 9.56 8.17
N ALA A 420 0.84 8.33 7.67
CA ALA A 420 1.26 7.11 8.37
C ALA A 420 2.78 7.06 8.62
N THR A 421 3.58 7.64 7.73
CA THR A 421 5.04 7.77 7.89
C THR A 421 5.47 8.95 8.77
N GLY A 422 4.51 9.73 9.28
CA GLY A 422 4.76 10.87 10.16
C GLY A 422 5.31 12.12 9.48
N GLN A 423 5.56 12.10 8.16
CA GLN A 423 6.03 13.26 7.40
C GLN A 423 4.92 14.29 7.17
N GLY A 424 3.72 13.80 6.83
CA GLY A 424 2.58 14.62 6.43
C GLY A 424 2.80 15.38 5.10
N LEU A 425 1.70 15.85 4.51
CA LEU A 425 1.75 16.67 3.29
C LEU A 425 2.26 18.08 3.61
N SER A 426 3.31 18.51 2.92
CA SER A 426 3.95 19.83 3.04
C SER A 426 4.19 20.46 1.66
N GLY A 427 4.53 21.74 1.61
CA GLY A 427 4.81 22.44 0.36
C GLY A 427 6.05 21.89 -0.37
N SER A 428 7.02 21.37 0.39
CA SER A 428 8.29 20.85 -0.15
C SER A 428 8.15 19.48 -0.80
N ASN A 429 7.20 18.65 -0.34
CA ASN A 429 7.06 17.26 -0.77
C ASN A 429 5.91 17.02 -1.78
N LEU A 430 5.28 18.09 -2.27
CA LEU A 430 4.21 18.03 -3.29
C LEU A 430 4.63 17.33 -4.58
N PHE A 431 5.88 17.50 -5.00
CA PHE A 431 6.42 16.92 -6.23
C PHE A 431 7.43 15.80 -5.96
N GLU A 432 7.39 15.22 -4.76
CA GLU A 432 8.07 13.96 -4.50
C GLU A 432 7.20 12.79 -4.94
N GLU A 433 7.83 11.76 -5.48
CA GLU A 433 7.16 10.51 -5.84
C GLU A 433 6.88 9.71 -4.57
N ILE A 434 5.62 9.33 -4.39
CA ILE A 434 5.16 8.55 -3.24
C ILE A 434 4.20 7.50 -3.78
N PHE A 435 4.56 6.22 -3.61
CA PHE A 435 3.80 5.10 -4.17
C PHE A 435 3.49 5.33 -5.66
N THR A 436 4.54 5.64 -6.41
CA THR A 436 4.50 5.82 -7.88
C THR A 436 3.54 6.91 -8.37
N TYR A 437 3.18 7.88 -7.52
CA TYR A 437 2.33 9.03 -7.85
C TYR A 437 2.87 10.33 -7.23
N TYR A 438 2.64 11.46 -7.91
CA TYR A 438 3.02 12.78 -7.43
C TYR A 438 1.75 13.55 -7.04
N ILE A 439 1.64 13.95 -5.77
CA ILE A 439 0.44 14.66 -5.29
C ILE A 439 0.24 15.99 -6.04
N GLY A 440 1.31 16.69 -6.39
CA GLY A 440 1.28 17.91 -7.21
C GLY A 440 0.64 17.70 -8.58
N VAL A 441 0.78 16.50 -9.17
CA VAL A 441 0.09 16.15 -10.42
C VAL A 441 -1.43 16.14 -10.21
N ALA A 442 -1.95 15.76 -9.06
CA ALA A 442 -3.39 15.82 -8.81
C ALA A 442 -3.91 17.25 -8.68
N PHE A 443 -3.18 18.14 -8.00
CA PHE A 443 -3.54 19.57 -7.96
C PHE A 443 -3.64 20.15 -9.36
N ILE A 444 -2.63 19.89 -10.20
CA ILE A 444 -2.63 20.30 -11.61
C ILE A 444 -3.78 19.63 -12.36
N SER A 445 -3.99 18.33 -12.17
CA SER A 445 -5.06 17.57 -12.82
C SER A 445 -6.44 18.12 -12.48
N PHE A 446 -6.73 18.51 -11.24
CA PHE A 446 -8.00 19.11 -10.87
C PHE A 446 -8.25 20.44 -11.57
N ILE A 447 -7.22 21.28 -11.68
CA ILE A 447 -7.29 22.56 -12.39
C ILE A 447 -7.51 22.32 -13.89
N LEU A 448 -6.76 21.38 -14.48
CA LEU A 448 -6.93 21.00 -15.89
C LEU A 448 -8.30 20.40 -16.15
N ASN A 449 -8.81 19.53 -15.28
CA ASN A 449 -10.15 18.95 -15.38
C ASN A 449 -11.23 20.03 -15.32
N PHE A 450 -11.07 21.00 -14.42
CA PHE A 450 -11.97 22.13 -14.33
C PHE A 450 -12.03 22.94 -15.64
N VAL A 451 -10.87 23.24 -16.25
CA VAL A 451 -10.80 24.03 -17.48
C VAL A 451 -11.20 23.22 -18.72
N ALA A 452 -10.64 22.03 -18.90
CA ALA A 452 -10.79 21.22 -20.10
C ALA A 452 -12.22 20.71 -20.31
N GLN A 453 -12.95 20.40 -19.24
CA GLN A 453 -14.33 19.91 -19.34
C GLN A 453 -15.37 21.04 -19.50
N LEU A 454 -14.94 22.31 -19.45
CA LEU A 454 -15.78 23.48 -19.75
C LEU A 454 -15.65 23.98 -21.20
N LEU A 455 -14.60 23.54 -21.91
CA LEU A 455 -14.38 23.78 -23.34
C LEU A 455 -15.16 22.74 -24.17
#